data_AF-A0A7S2GH06-F1
#
_entry.id   AF-A0A7S2GH06-F1
#
_cell.length_a   1.000
_cell.length_b   1.000
_cell.length_c   1.000
_cell.angle_alpha   90.00
_cell.angle_beta   90.00
_cell.angle_gamma   90.00
#
_symmetry.space_group_name_H-M   'P 1'
#
loop_
_entity.id
_entity.type
_entity.pdbx_description
1 polymer ?
#
loop_
_entity_poly.entity_id
_entity_poly.type
_entity_poly.pdbx_seq_one_letter_code
_entity_poly.pdbx_strand_id
1 'polypeptide(L)'
;ASSRPATLALRRAAAATRAPLAVPLVMTQRVRSLVASAAGTAEVSDLTADAKPFYVTTPIYYVNGSPHLGHAYTTLACDVLARFKRLDGYEVKFLTGTDEHGQKVEQSAVAAGETPQAFADRVSATFRALG
;
A
#
# COMPACT_ATOMS: atom_id res chain seq x y z
N ALA A 1 18.83 -72.78 -0.10
CA ALA A 1 19.16 -71.71 -1.06
C ALA A 1 18.04 -70.67 -1.01
N SER A 2 18.22 -69.37 -0.90
CA SER A 2 19.37 -68.51 -0.61
C SER A 2 18.75 -67.16 -0.23
N SER A 3 19.21 -66.58 0.86
CA SER A 3 18.94 -65.22 1.29
C SER A 3 19.47 -64.20 0.27
N ARG A 4 18.65 -63.21 -0.12
CA ARG A 4 19.12 -61.89 -0.59
C ARG A 4 18.13 -60.80 -0.14
N PRO A 5 18.60 -59.68 0.42
CA PRO A 5 17.75 -58.63 0.96
C PRO A 5 17.21 -57.72 -0.15
N ALA A 6 15.99 -57.21 0.01
CA ALA A 6 15.47 -56.11 -0.78
C ALA A 6 16.21 -54.83 -0.38
N THR A 7 17.16 -54.40 -1.21
CA THR A 7 17.88 -53.14 -1.02
C THR A 7 16.91 -51.98 -1.22
N LEU A 8 16.56 -51.31 -0.12
CA LEU A 8 15.81 -50.06 -0.08
C LEU A 8 16.64 -48.96 -0.76
N ALA A 9 16.38 -48.70 -2.04
CA ALA A 9 16.94 -47.55 -2.73
C ALA A 9 16.20 -46.29 -2.25
N LEU A 10 16.77 -45.62 -1.25
CA LEU A 10 16.34 -44.32 -0.76
C LEU A 10 16.45 -43.30 -1.91
N ARG A 11 15.33 -43.02 -2.59
CA ARG A 11 15.25 -41.89 -3.52
C ARG A 11 15.43 -40.60 -2.71
N ARG A 12 16.61 -40.00 -2.80
CA ARG A 12 16.83 -38.61 -2.37
C ARG A 12 15.83 -37.73 -3.14
N ALA A 13 14.89 -37.12 -2.43
CA ALA A 13 14.15 -35.99 -2.96
C ALA A 13 15.19 -34.92 -3.30
N ALA A 14 15.35 -34.61 -4.59
CA ALA A 14 16.11 -33.45 -5.01
C ALA A 14 15.43 -32.23 -4.38
N ALA A 15 16.14 -31.55 -3.48
CA ALA A 15 15.72 -30.25 -2.99
C ALA A 15 15.59 -29.34 -4.21
N ALA A 16 14.35 -29.02 -4.59
CA ALA A 16 14.09 -28.00 -5.58
C ALA A 16 14.58 -26.68 -4.98
N THR A 17 15.80 -26.28 -5.34
CA THR A 17 16.30 -24.92 -5.17
C THR A 17 15.32 -24.01 -5.89
N ARG A 18 14.41 -23.39 -5.12
CA ARG A 18 13.60 -22.28 -5.61
C ARG A 18 14.57 -21.24 -6.17
N ALA A 19 14.49 -21.02 -7.48
CA ALA A 19 15.15 -19.89 -8.10
C ALA A 19 14.73 -18.62 -7.33
N PRO A 20 15.65 -17.70 -7.04
CA PRO A 20 15.28 -16.43 -6.44
C PRO A 20 14.26 -15.77 -7.38
N LEU A 21 13.10 -15.40 -6.84
CA LEU A 21 12.17 -14.51 -7.54
C LEU A 21 12.98 -13.28 -7.95
N ALA A 22 13.17 -13.11 -9.25
CA ALA A 22 13.80 -11.93 -9.81
C ALA A 22 12.91 -10.74 -9.46
N VAL A 23 13.24 -10.06 -8.37
CA VAL A 23 12.72 -8.71 -8.12
C VAL A 23 13.25 -7.89 -9.29
N PRO A 24 12.38 -7.35 -10.17
CA PRO A 24 12.86 -6.57 -11.30
C PRO A 24 13.68 -5.41 -10.73
N LEU A 25 14.92 -5.30 -11.23
CA LEU A 25 15.90 -4.29 -10.88
C LEU A 25 15.44 -2.91 -11.37
N VAL A 26 14.27 -2.43 -10.92
CA VAL A 26 13.81 -1.04 -11.08
C VAL A 26 14.22 -0.27 -9.83
N MET A 27 15.48 -0.45 -9.42
CA MET A 27 16.07 0.23 -8.27
C MET A 27 17.54 0.58 -8.55
N THR A 28 17.87 0.87 -9.82
CA THR A 28 19.26 1.18 -10.22
C THR A 28 19.41 2.34 -11.18
N GLN A 29 18.35 2.90 -11.77
CA GLN A 29 18.52 4.02 -12.70
C GLN A 29 18.83 5.37 -12.01
N ARG A 30 18.59 5.54 -10.70
CA ARG A 30 19.02 6.76 -9.97
C ARG A 30 20.33 6.64 -9.21
N VAL A 31 20.86 5.44 -8.97
CA VAL A 31 22.20 5.28 -8.36
C VAL A 31 23.33 5.54 -9.37
N ARG A 32 23.05 5.43 -10.68
CA ARG A 32 24.02 5.77 -11.73
C ARG A 32 24.32 7.27 -11.85
N SER A 33 23.39 8.17 -11.53
CA SER A 33 23.70 9.61 -11.57
C SER A 33 24.50 10.08 -10.35
N LEU A 34 24.38 9.38 -9.21
CA LEU A 34 25.09 9.74 -7.98
C LEU A 34 26.62 9.57 -8.11
N VAL A 35 27.08 8.60 -8.90
CA VAL A 35 28.52 8.35 -9.13
C VAL A 35 29.09 9.25 -10.23
N ALA A 36 28.27 9.77 -11.13
CA ALA A 36 28.70 10.72 -12.16
C ALA A 36 28.92 12.15 -11.60
N SER A 37 28.22 12.51 -10.52
CA SER A 37 28.28 13.84 -9.91
C SER A 37 29.49 14.07 -8.99
N ALA A 38 30.29 13.04 -8.67
CA ALA A 38 31.41 13.16 -7.74
C ALA A 38 32.62 13.94 -8.31
N ALA A 39 32.58 14.39 -9.57
CA ALA A 39 33.68 15.08 -10.26
C ALA A 39 33.48 16.60 -10.44
N GLY A 40 32.41 17.19 -9.90
CA GLY A 40 32.17 18.63 -10.04
C GLY A 40 31.38 19.17 -8.85
N THR A 41 31.79 20.34 -8.37
CA THR A 41 31.07 21.16 -7.40
C THR A 41 29.66 21.44 -7.92
N ALA A 42 28.69 20.61 -7.52
CA ALA A 42 27.30 20.72 -7.92
C ALA A 42 26.52 21.40 -6.79
N GLU A 43 25.98 22.58 -7.10
CA GLU A 43 24.89 23.22 -6.36
C GLU A 43 23.83 22.18 -5.98
N VAL A 44 23.32 22.25 -4.74
CA VAL A 44 22.22 21.41 -4.27
C VAL A 44 20.95 21.87 -4.98
N SER A 45 20.78 21.47 -6.23
CA SER A 45 19.50 21.62 -6.92
C SER A 45 18.49 20.70 -6.25
N ASP A 46 17.29 21.24 -6.02
CA ASP A 46 16.18 20.53 -5.42
C ASP A 46 15.90 19.23 -6.20
N LEU A 47 16.29 18.10 -5.63
CA LEU A 47 16.15 16.76 -6.21
C LEU A 47 14.69 16.36 -6.49
N THR A 48 13.73 17.21 -6.09
CA THR A 48 12.30 17.03 -6.32
C THR A 48 11.78 17.74 -7.57
N ALA A 49 12.51 18.70 -8.15
CA ALA A 49 12.01 19.52 -9.27
C ALA A 49 11.72 18.72 -10.56
N ASP A 50 12.32 17.54 -10.72
CA ASP A 50 12.11 16.62 -11.86
C ASP A 50 11.31 15.34 -11.49
N ALA A 51 10.75 15.26 -10.28
CA ALA A 51 9.99 14.09 -9.86
C ALA A 51 8.63 14.04 -10.61
N LYS A 52 8.34 12.91 -11.28
CA LYS A 52 7.05 12.75 -11.98
C LYS A 52 5.91 12.72 -10.95
N PRO A 53 4.83 13.50 -11.14
CA PRO A 53 3.70 13.47 -10.22
C PRO A 53 2.93 12.14 -10.31
N PHE A 54 2.45 11.66 -9.17
CA PHE A 54 1.58 10.48 -9.06
C PHE A 54 0.48 10.76 -8.04
N TYR A 55 -0.77 10.65 -8.48
CA TYR A 55 -1.93 10.86 -7.63
C TYR A 55 -2.74 9.57 -7.51
N VAL A 56 -2.88 9.07 -6.28
CA VAL A 56 -3.72 7.91 -5.95
C VAL A 56 -4.81 8.30 -4.97
N THR A 57 -6.00 7.73 -5.15
CA THR A 57 -7.16 7.96 -4.30
C THR A 57 -7.74 6.62 -3.83
N THR A 58 -8.37 6.62 -2.65
CA THR A 58 -9.40 5.62 -2.34
C THR A 58 -10.77 6.11 -2.83
N PRO A 59 -11.79 5.25 -2.91
CA PRO A 59 -13.17 5.72 -2.81
C PRO A 59 -13.38 6.52 -1.52
N ILE A 60 -14.35 7.43 -1.52
CA ILE A 60 -14.85 8.06 -0.29
C ILE A 60 -15.78 7.08 0.44
N TYR A 61 -15.60 6.91 1.74
CA TYR A 61 -16.31 5.90 2.52
C TYR A 61 -17.59 6.45 3.15
N TYR A 62 -18.71 5.74 3.00
CA TYR A 62 -19.97 6.14 3.61
C TYR A 62 -19.91 6.09 5.14
N VAL A 63 -20.40 7.15 5.79
CA VAL A 63 -20.39 7.28 7.27
C VAL A 63 -21.61 6.69 7.95
N ASN A 64 -22.37 5.80 7.30
CA ASN A 64 -23.54 5.16 7.90
C ASN A 64 -23.21 4.11 8.99
N GLY A 65 -21.93 3.82 9.21
CA GLY A 65 -21.48 2.85 10.20
C GLY A 65 -19.98 2.93 10.45
N SER A 66 -19.47 2.05 11.33
CA SER A 66 -18.05 1.98 11.66
C SER A 66 -17.20 1.41 10.50
N PRO A 67 -15.92 1.78 10.40
CA PRO A 67 -14.99 1.17 9.46
C PRO A 67 -14.93 -0.35 9.59
N HIS A 68 -14.74 -1.05 8.47
CA HIS A 68 -14.66 -2.51 8.41
C HIS A 68 -13.53 -2.97 7.48
N LEU A 69 -13.31 -4.29 7.39
CA LEU A 69 -12.20 -4.88 6.63
C LEU A 69 -12.09 -4.38 5.19
N GLY A 70 -13.21 -4.18 4.48
CA GLY A 70 -13.20 -3.62 3.13
C GLY A 70 -12.60 -2.20 3.03
N HIS A 71 -12.85 -1.34 4.01
CA HIS A 71 -12.26 0.00 4.09
C HIS A 71 -10.76 -0.11 4.36
N ALA A 72 -10.36 -0.96 5.32
CA ALA A 72 -8.96 -1.19 5.68
C ALA A 72 -8.16 -1.75 4.50
N TYR A 73 -8.69 -2.74 3.79
CA TYR A 73 -8.06 -3.35 2.63
C TYR A 73 -7.75 -2.33 1.54
N THR A 74 -8.74 -1.54 1.17
CA THR A 74 -8.59 -0.54 0.10
C THR A 74 -7.63 0.57 0.51
N THR A 75 -7.74 1.07 1.74
CA THR A 75 -6.82 2.08 2.29
C THR A 75 -5.38 1.57 2.29
N LEU A 76 -5.17 0.34 2.77
CA LEU A 76 -3.85 -0.29 2.83
C LEU A 76 -3.25 -0.49 1.43
N ALA A 77 -4.04 -0.97 0.47
CA ALA A 77 -3.57 -1.16 -0.90
C ALA A 77 -3.11 0.16 -1.54
N CYS A 78 -3.88 1.23 -1.36
CA CYS A 78 -3.52 2.56 -1.85
C CYS A 78 -2.31 3.16 -1.12
N ASP A 79 -2.19 2.97 0.20
CA ASP A 79 -1.04 3.43 0.99
C ASP A 79 0.25 2.71 0.57
N VAL A 80 0.22 1.38 0.42
CA VAL A 80 1.36 0.60 -0.06
C VAL A 80 1.81 1.08 -1.44
N LEU A 81 0.85 1.32 -2.35
CA LEU A 81 1.15 1.85 -3.68
C LEU A 81 1.77 3.26 -3.62
N ALA A 82 1.21 4.14 -2.78
CA ALA A 82 1.73 5.49 -2.58
C ALA A 82 3.17 5.47 -2.05
N ARG A 83 3.45 4.64 -1.04
CA ARG A 83 4.79 4.45 -0.48
C ARG A 83 5.76 3.88 -1.50
N PHE A 84 5.33 2.87 -2.25
CA PHE A 84 6.14 2.30 -3.33
C PHE A 84 6.52 3.35 -4.37
N LYS A 85 5.57 4.22 -4.77
CA LYS A 85 5.86 5.30 -5.72
C LYS A 85 6.75 6.41 -5.18
N ARG A 86 6.66 6.72 -3.88
CA ARG A 86 7.64 7.62 -3.24
C ARG A 86 9.05 7.03 -3.28
N LEU A 87 9.20 5.73 -3.02
CA LEU A 87 10.48 5.03 -3.11
C LEU A 87 11.03 4.98 -4.55
N ASP A 88 10.14 4.94 -5.54
CA ASP A 88 10.43 4.98 -6.99
C ASP A 88 10.75 6.41 -7.49
N GLY A 89 10.81 7.40 -6.60
CA GLY A 89 11.23 8.78 -6.91
C GLY A 89 10.14 9.69 -7.50
N TYR A 90 8.86 9.33 -7.32
CA TYR A 90 7.72 10.16 -7.73
C TYR A 90 7.34 11.19 -6.67
N GLU A 91 6.79 12.32 -7.11
CA GLU A 91 6.06 13.25 -6.24
C GLU A 91 4.65 12.70 -6.02
N VAL A 92 4.36 12.18 -4.83
CA VAL A 92 3.13 11.42 -4.58
C VAL A 92 2.13 12.18 -3.72
N LYS A 93 0.91 12.34 -4.24
CA LYS A 93 -0.28 12.69 -3.45
C LYS A 93 -1.15 11.45 -3.24
N PHE A 94 -1.57 11.21 -2.00
CA PHE A 94 -2.54 10.18 -1.65
C PHE A 94 -3.73 10.83 -0.95
N LEU A 95 -4.94 10.66 -1.50
CA LEU A 95 -6.18 11.20 -0.92
C LEU A 95 -7.15 10.07 -0.55
N THR A 96 -7.77 10.21 0.61
CA THR A 96 -8.88 9.40 1.10
C THR A 96 -9.90 10.31 1.78
N GLY A 97 -11.08 9.81 2.11
CA GLY A 97 -12.11 10.61 2.75
C GLY A 97 -13.42 9.87 2.98
N THR A 98 -14.41 10.62 3.42
CA THR A 98 -15.75 10.14 3.78
C THR A 98 -16.82 10.79 2.91
N ASP A 99 -17.88 10.04 2.64
CA ASP A 99 -19.13 10.57 2.07
C ASP A 99 -20.17 10.68 3.19
N GLU A 100 -20.53 11.92 3.50
CA GLU A 100 -21.26 12.31 4.70
C GLU A 100 -22.71 12.69 4.42
N HIS A 101 -23.16 12.62 3.17
CA HIS A 101 -24.50 13.03 2.77
C HIS A 101 -25.40 11.83 2.44
N GLY A 102 -26.70 12.10 2.36
CA GLY A 102 -27.72 11.16 1.89
C GLY A 102 -28.64 10.62 2.98
N GLN A 103 -29.81 10.13 2.55
CA GLN A 103 -30.90 9.72 3.44
C GLN A 103 -30.52 8.60 4.41
N LYS A 104 -29.60 7.71 4.02
CA LYS A 104 -29.13 6.62 4.91
C LYS A 104 -28.27 7.15 6.07
N VAL A 105 -27.49 8.21 5.86
CA VAL A 105 -26.70 8.85 6.92
C VAL A 105 -27.66 9.54 7.89
N GLU A 106 -28.65 10.26 7.38
CA GLU A 106 -29.71 10.88 8.21
C GLU A 106 -30.46 9.84 9.05
N GLN A 107 -30.91 8.73 8.45
CA GLN A 107 -31.58 7.64 9.17
C GLN A 107 -30.69 7.05 10.29
N SER A 108 -29.39 6.91 10.03
CA SER A 108 -28.43 6.40 11.01
C SER A 108 -28.20 7.39 12.16
N ALA A 109 -28.14 8.69 11.86
CA ALA A 109 -28.04 9.75 12.87
C ALA A 109 -29.28 9.81 13.77
N VAL A 110 -30.48 9.73 13.19
CA VAL A 110 -31.74 9.65 13.93
C VAL A 110 -31.78 8.42 14.83
N ALA A 111 -31.37 7.25 14.33
CA ALA A 111 -31.29 6.02 15.11
C ALA A 111 -30.27 6.11 16.27
N ALA A 112 -29.23 6.93 16.12
CA ALA A 112 -28.22 7.22 17.15
C ALA A 112 -28.63 8.35 18.12
N GLY A 113 -29.74 9.05 17.87
CA GLY A 113 -30.15 10.21 18.68
C GLY A 113 -29.24 11.44 18.49
N GLU A 114 -28.54 11.54 17.36
CA GLU A 114 -27.57 12.60 17.04
C GLU A 114 -28.07 13.46 15.86
N THR A 115 -27.57 14.69 15.74
CA THR A 115 -27.76 15.47 14.50
C THR A 115 -26.92 14.86 13.37
N PRO A 116 -27.30 14.99 12.10
CA PRO A 116 -26.52 14.46 10.97
C PRO A 116 -25.06 14.91 10.97
N GLN A 117 -24.80 16.19 11.29
CA GLN A 117 -23.45 16.72 11.39
C GLN A 117 -22.65 16.05 12.52
N ALA A 118 -23.20 15.96 13.73
CA ALA A 118 -22.51 15.36 14.87
C ALA A 118 -22.21 13.87 14.63
N PHE A 119 -23.15 13.17 14.00
CA PHE A 119 -22.99 11.77 13.61
C PHE A 119 -21.87 11.60 12.57
N ALA A 120 -21.88 12.42 11.51
CA ALA A 120 -20.85 12.42 10.49
C ALA A 120 -19.47 12.73 11.08
N ASP A 121 -19.35 13.77 11.92
CA ASP A 121 -18.10 14.15 12.57
C ASP A 121 -17.52 13.01 13.41
N ARG A 122 -18.37 12.35 14.21
CA ARG A 122 -17.98 11.21 15.06
C ARG A 122 -17.53 10.02 14.24
N VAL A 123 -18.28 9.63 13.20
CA VAL A 123 -17.92 8.48 12.37
C VAL A 123 -16.70 8.78 11.50
N SER A 124 -16.60 9.98 10.92
CA SER A 124 -15.44 10.44 10.16
C SER A 124 -14.15 10.38 10.99
N ALA A 125 -14.22 10.72 12.28
CA ALA A 125 -13.09 10.56 13.21
C ALA A 125 -12.60 9.10 13.32
N THR A 126 -13.51 8.11 13.26
CA THR A 126 -13.11 6.69 13.28
C THR A 126 -12.40 6.26 11.99
N PHE A 127 -12.75 6.83 10.84
CA PHE A 127 -12.04 6.61 9.58
C PHE A 127 -10.66 7.27 9.58
N ARG A 128 -10.50 8.44 10.22
CA ARG A 128 -9.18 9.07 10.40
C ARG A 128 -8.24 8.22 11.24
N ALA A 129 -8.76 7.48 12.21
CA ALA A 129 -7.97 6.59 13.07
C ALA A 129 -7.62 5.23 12.41
N LEU A 130 -8.13 4.95 11.20
CA LEU A 130 -7.84 3.72 10.47
C LEU A 130 -6.46 3.77 9.75
N GLY A 131 -5.94 4.97 9.49
CA GLY A 131 -4.65 5.22 8.83
C GLY A 131 -3.65 5.92 9.74
#